data_AF-A0A438J4M1-F1
#
_entry.id   AF-A0A438J4M1-F1
#
_cell.length_a   1.000
_cell.length_b   1.000
_cell.length_c   1.000
_cell.angle_alpha   90.00
_cell.angle_beta   90.00
_cell.angle_gamma   90.00
#
_symmetry.space_group_name_H-M   'P 1'
#
loop_
_entity.id
_entity.type
_entity.pdbx_description
1 polymer ?
#
loop_
_entity_poly.entity_id
_entity_poly.type
_entity_poly.pdbx_seq_one_letter_code
_entity_poly.pdbx_strand_id
1 'polypeptide(L)'
;MHSNEGGTWFPIFSRSLNGWEVETVQCFLSRLQDKAVVVEEEDKLLWAATKSGSFSIKSLYSILEVGRVEPFPSNGVWNAWVPPKLSFFAWEASWGKVLTLDQLQRRGWVLANRCSLCYAHEESIDHILLHCEKARVL
;
A
#
# COMPACT_ATOMS: atom_id res chain seq x y z
N MET A 1 32.37 -37.74 13.32
CA MET A 1 31.43 -36.94 14.12
C MET A 1 31.76 -35.48 13.83
N HIS A 2 31.05 -34.84 12.90
CA HIS A 2 31.28 -33.42 12.60
C HIS A 2 30.57 -32.60 13.68
N SER A 3 31.35 -32.00 14.57
CA SER A 3 30.89 -30.97 15.51
C SER A 3 30.36 -29.79 14.70
N ASN A 4 29.07 -29.53 14.86
CA ASN A 4 28.39 -28.37 14.30
C ASN A 4 28.82 -27.13 15.10
N GLU A 5 29.99 -26.58 14.79
CA GLU A 5 30.48 -25.32 15.36
C GLU A 5 29.73 -24.16 14.71
N GLY A 6 28.47 -23.95 15.10
CA GLY A 6 27.76 -22.70 14.80
C GLY A 6 28.47 -21.54 15.49
N GLY A 7 28.78 -20.48 14.74
CA GLY A 7 29.41 -19.29 15.29
C GLY A 7 28.52 -18.61 16.33
N THR A 8 29.12 -18.15 17.42
CA THR A 8 28.41 -17.41 18.49
C THR A 8 28.55 -15.90 18.26
N TRP A 9 27.49 -15.13 18.49
CA TRP A 9 27.55 -13.66 18.43
C TRP A 9 28.37 -13.09 19.59
N PHE A 10 29.38 -12.26 19.28
CA PHE A 10 30.16 -11.50 20.25
C PHE A 10 30.09 -10.00 19.93
N PRO A 11 29.03 -9.27 20.35
CA PRO A 11 28.90 -7.85 20.07
C PRO A 11 29.96 -7.03 20.81
N ILE A 12 30.67 -6.17 20.09
CA ILE A 12 31.64 -5.24 20.65
C ILE A 12 31.01 -3.84 20.65
N PHE A 13 30.85 -3.25 21.83
CA PHE A 13 30.33 -1.90 21.98
C PHE A 13 31.47 -0.88 21.91
N SER A 14 31.28 0.20 21.15
CA SER A 14 32.29 1.26 20.99
C SER A 14 32.50 2.11 22.25
N ARG A 15 31.57 2.04 23.21
CA ARG A 15 31.64 2.70 24.52
C ARG A 15 30.97 1.87 25.60
N SER A 16 31.20 2.24 26.85
CA SER A 16 30.45 1.70 27.99
C SER A 16 28.96 2.03 27.89
N LEU A 17 28.13 1.09 28.35
CA LEU A 17 26.68 1.26 28.40
C LEU A 17 26.29 2.19 29.55
N ASN A 18 25.32 3.06 29.32
CA ASN A 18 24.66 3.79 30.41
C ASN A 18 23.67 2.88 31.13
N GLY A 19 23.34 3.20 32.38
CA GLY A 19 22.40 2.41 33.20
C GLY A 19 21.04 2.17 32.53
N TRP A 20 20.52 3.16 31.80
CA TRP A 20 19.24 3.05 31.08
C TRP A 20 19.29 2.18 29.81
N GLU A 21 20.49 1.87 29.29
CA GLU A 21 20.66 1.03 28.09
C GLU A 21 20.76 -0.46 28.44
N VAL A 22 21.07 -0.78 29.71
CA VAL A 22 21.36 -2.15 30.16
C VAL A 22 20.21 -3.10 29.87
N GLU A 23 18.97 -2.72 30.18
CA GLU A 23 17.79 -3.56 29.94
C GLU A 23 17.53 -3.78 28.45
N THR A 24 17.69 -2.73 27.63
CA THR A 24 17.53 -2.83 26.17
C THR A 24 18.58 -3.77 25.57
N VAL A 25 19.83 -3.66 26.02
CA VAL A 25 20.92 -4.54 25.57
C VAL A 25 20.71 -5.98 26.05
N GLN A 26 20.22 -6.20 27.27
CA GLN A 26 19.87 -7.54 27.75
C GLN A 26 18.79 -8.20 26.88
N CYS A 27 17.72 -7.48 26.55
CA CYS A 27 16.69 -7.97 25.62
C CYS A 27 17.23 -8.24 24.20
N PHE A 28 18.20 -7.44 23.75
CA PHE A 28 18.87 -7.67 22.46
C PHE A 28 19.72 -8.94 22.49
N LEU A 29 20.57 -9.11 23.51
CA LEU A 29 21.43 -10.28 23.67
C LEU A 29 20.62 -11.57 23.82
N SER A 30 19.50 -11.55 24.53
CA SER A 30 18.62 -12.72 24.65
C SER A 30 18.04 -13.13 23.29
N ARG A 31 17.73 -12.18 22.40
CA ARG A 31 17.27 -12.48 21.03
C ARG A 31 18.39 -13.00 20.13
N LEU A 32 19.64 -12.62 20.39
CA LEU A 32 20.80 -13.10 19.63
C LEU A 32 21.21 -14.53 20.00
N GLN A 33 21.04 -14.93 21.27
CA GLN A 33 21.41 -16.29 21.73
C GLN A 33 20.68 -17.38 20.95
N ASP A 34 19.46 -17.11 20.50
CA ASP A 34 18.66 -18.04 19.68
C ASP A 34 19.08 -18.08 18.19
N LYS A 35 20.14 -17.37 17.79
CA LYS A 35 20.60 -17.22 16.40
C LYS A 35 22.06 -17.66 16.26
N ALA A 36 22.29 -18.73 15.51
CA ALA A 36 23.64 -19.14 15.13
C ALA A 36 24.18 -18.26 13.99
N VAL A 37 25.45 -17.86 14.08
CA VAL A 37 26.18 -17.23 12.98
C VAL A 37 26.72 -18.31 12.06
N VAL A 38 26.40 -18.21 10.77
CA VAL A 38 26.99 -19.07 9.74
C VAL A 38 28.11 -18.28 9.08
N VAL A 39 29.35 -18.55 9.50
CA VAL A 39 30.54 -17.76 9.11
C VAL A 39 30.84 -17.86 7.61
N GLU A 40 30.39 -18.93 6.94
CA GLU A 40 30.62 -19.14 5.51
C GLU A 40 29.54 -18.51 4.60
N GLU A 41 28.51 -17.87 5.15
CA GLU A 41 27.49 -17.17 4.36
C GLU A 41 27.62 -15.65 4.45
N GLU A 42 27.47 -14.97 3.31
CA GLU A 42 27.31 -13.52 3.28
C GLU A 42 25.94 -13.09 3.85
N ASP A 43 25.92 -11.91 4.46
CA ASP A 43 24.69 -11.29 4.96
C ASP A 43 23.68 -11.06 3.84
N LYS A 44 22.41 -11.39 4.11
CA LYS A 44 21.29 -11.26 3.18
C LYS A 44 20.26 -10.27 3.71
N LEU A 45 19.81 -9.35 2.85
CA LEU A 45 18.65 -8.52 3.14
C LEU A 45 17.36 -9.36 3.06
N LEU A 46 16.64 -9.44 4.18
CA LEU A 46 15.36 -10.13 4.26
C LEU A 46 14.20 -9.14 4.31
N TRP A 47 13.21 -9.37 3.45
CA TRP A 47 11.96 -8.64 3.45
C TRP A 47 11.03 -9.15 4.56
N ALA A 48 10.94 -8.40 5.65
CA ALA A 48 10.21 -8.81 6.85
C ALA A 48 8.70 -9.07 6.64
N ALA A 49 8.12 -8.57 5.56
CA ALA A 49 6.69 -8.72 5.30
C ALA A 49 6.32 -10.04 4.60
N THR A 50 7.30 -10.85 4.21
CA THR A 50 7.06 -12.19 3.66
C THR A 50 7.76 -13.24 4.51
N LYS A 51 7.12 -14.40 4.71
CA LYS A 51 7.74 -15.52 5.46
C LYS A 51 9.00 -16.07 4.80
N SER A 52 9.12 -15.94 3.48
CA SER A 52 10.32 -16.33 2.74
C SER A 52 11.47 -15.32 2.85
N GLY A 53 11.22 -14.12 3.39
CA GLY A 53 12.18 -13.02 3.39
C GLY A 53 12.44 -12.44 2.00
N SER A 54 11.70 -12.84 0.97
CA SER A 54 11.91 -12.38 -0.41
C SER A 54 11.16 -11.07 -0.65
N PHE A 55 11.87 -10.09 -1.23
CA PHE A 55 11.26 -8.86 -1.69
C PHE A 55 10.51 -9.08 -3.01
N SER A 56 9.36 -8.42 -3.14
CA SER A 56 8.68 -8.25 -4.42
C SER A 56 7.93 -6.91 -4.43
N ILE A 57 7.74 -6.34 -5.62
CA ILE A 57 6.90 -5.14 -5.79
C ILE A 57 5.49 -5.40 -5.26
N LYS A 58 4.94 -6.59 -5.50
CA LYS A 58 3.63 -7.01 -5.01
C LYS A 58 3.54 -6.97 -3.48
N SER A 59 4.54 -7.53 -2.78
CA SER A 59 4.57 -7.54 -1.31
C SER A 59 4.80 -6.16 -0.71
N LEU A 60 5.48 -5.27 -1.43
CA LEU A 60 5.59 -3.86 -1.02
C LEU A 60 4.22 -3.18 -1.08
N TYR A 61 3.54 -3.26 -2.22
CA TYR A 61 2.23 -2.62 -2.39
C TYR A 61 1.17 -3.18 -1.44
N SER A 62 1.19 -4.48 -1.13
CA SER A 62 0.23 -5.04 -0.17
C SER A 62 0.32 -4.43 1.23
N ILE A 63 1.50 -3.95 1.64
CA ILE A 63 1.69 -3.26 2.92
C ILE A 63 1.27 -1.79 2.82
N LEU A 64 1.48 -1.16 1.66
CA LEU A 64 1.06 0.22 1.41
C LEU A 64 -0.45 0.34 1.24
N GLU A 65 -1.13 -0.73 0.82
CA GLU A 65 -2.55 -0.78 0.53
C GLU A 65 -3.47 -1.03 1.73
N VAL A 66 -2.96 -0.96 2.98
CA VAL A 66 -3.68 -1.26 4.25
C VAL A 66 -5.00 -0.46 4.47
N GLY A 67 -5.43 0.38 3.53
CA GLY A 67 -6.72 1.08 3.55
C GLY A 67 -7.62 0.92 2.30
N ARG A 68 -7.34 0.05 1.33
CA ARG A 68 -8.24 -0.14 0.17
C ARG A 68 -9.22 -1.28 0.43
N VAL A 69 -10.50 -0.92 0.53
CA VAL A 69 -11.58 -1.83 0.94
C VAL A 69 -12.18 -2.63 -0.23
N GLU A 70 -11.97 -2.22 -1.49
CA GLU A 70 -12.54 -2.95 -2.64
C GLU A 70 -11.53 -3.12 -3.78
N PRO A 71 -11.37 -4.34 -4.33
CA PRO A 71 -10.51 -4.59 -5.48
C PRO A 71 -11.08 -3.91 -6.74
N PHE A 72 -10.26 -3.12 -7.43
CA PHE A 72 -10.61 -2.50 -8.70
C PHE A 72 -10.82 -3.58 -9.80
N PRO A 73 -11.92 -3.54 -10.58
CA PRO A 73 -12.22 -4.54 -11.61
C PRO A 73 -11.35 -4.38 -12.87
N SER A 74 -10.05 -4.68 -12.74
CA SER A 74 -9.04 -4.44 -13.77
C SER A 74 -9.37 -5.08 -15.12
N ASN A 75 -9.90 -6.30 -15.12
CA ASN A 75 -10.17 -7.05 -16.34
C ASN A 75 -11.36 -6.48 -17.14
N GLY A 76 -12.30 -5.82 -16.47
CA GLY A 76 -13.42 -5.17 -17.13
C GLY A 76 -13.00 -3.85 -17.79
N VAL A 77 -12.10 -3.10 -17.15
CA VAL A 77 -11.63 -1.80 -17.64
C VAL A 77 -10.53 -1.94 -18.69
N TRP A 78 -9.55 -2.81 -18.44
CA TRP A 78 -8.40 -3.04 -19.33
C TRP A 78 -8.67 -4.22 -20.26
N ASN A 79 -9.53 -3.99 -21.23
CA ASN A 79 -9.94 -4.98 -22.21
C ASN A 79 -9.56 -4.52 -23.62
N ALA A 80 -9.00 -5.40 -24.45
CA ALA A 80 -8.59 -5.11 -25.83
C ALA A 80 -9.75 -4.63 -26.74
N TRP A 81 -10.99 -4.97 -26.39
CA TRP A 81 -12.20 -4.52 -27.11
C TRP A 81 -12.61 -3.10 -26.74
N VAL A 82 -12.11 -2.56 -25.62
CA VAL A 82 -12.46 -1.23 -25.14
C VAL A 82 -11.41 -0.23 -25.66
N PRO A 83 -11.83 0.85 -26.35
CA PRO A 83 -10.91 1.90 -26.74
C PRO A 83 -10.13 2.45 -25.54
N PRO A 84 -8.80 2.68 -25.65
CA PRO A 84 -7.98 3.12 -24.52
C PRO A 84 -8.53 4.35 -23.80
N LYS A 85 -9.11 5.31 -24.54
CA LYS A 85 -9.74 6.51 -23.97
C LYS A 85 -10.87 6.18 -22.99
N LEU A 86 -11.70 5.18 -23.29
CA LEU A 86 -12.79 4.75 -22.42
C LEU A 86 -12.26 3.98 -21.21
N SER A 87 -11.23 3.15 -21.39
CA SER A 87 -10.55 2.46 -20.28
C SER A 87 -9.94 3.45 -19.28
N PHE A 88 -9.23 4.47 -19.78
CA PHE A 88 -8.66 5.52 -18.94
C PHE A 88 -9.76 6.29 -18.19
N PHE A 89 -10.83 6.68 -18.87
CA PHE A 89 -11.96 7.35 -18.21
C PHE A 89 -12.61 6.48 -17.12
N ALA A 90 -12.87 5.20 -17.39
CA ALA A 90 -13.45 4.28 -16.41
C ALA A 90 -12.52 4.07 -15.19
N TRP A 91 -11.21 4.01 -15.42
CA TRP A 91 -10.21 3.97 -14.35
C TRP A 91 -10.24 5.25 -13.51
N GLU A 92 -10.23 6.43 -14.14
CA GLU A 92 -10.33 7.71 -13.42
C GLU A 92 -11.64 7.82 -12.63
N ALA A 93 -12.75 7.39 -13.21
CA ALA A 93 -14.06 7.42 -12.58
C ALA A 93 -14.10 6.55 -11.32
N SER A 94 -13.54 5.33 -11.40
CA SER A 94 -13.50 4.39 -10.28
C SER A 94 -12.64 4.88 -9.11
N TRP A 95 -11.67 5.76 -9.37
CA TRP A 95 -10.83 6.37 -8.33
C TRP A 95 -11.29 7.77 -7.91
N GLY A 96 -12.45 8.23 -8.38
CA GLY A 96 -12.94 9.59 -8.11
C GLY A 96 -11.98 10.67 -8.60
N LYS A 97 -11.27 10.42 -9.71
CA LYS A 97 -10.29 11.36 -10.29
C LYS A 97 -10.89 12.24 -11.39
N VAL A 98 -12.09 11.91 -11.86
CA VAL A 98 -12.84 12.75 -12.80
C VAL A 98 -13.18 14.09 -12.15
N LEU A 99 -13.08 15.17 -12.92
CA LEU A 99 -13.32 16.53 -12.46
C LEU A 99 -14.82 16.82 -12.30
N THR A 100 -15.42 16.34 -11.22
CA THR A 100 -16.80 16.65 -10.81
C THR A 100 -16.83 17.68 -9.67
N LEU A 101 -17.96 18.36 -9.46
CA LEU A 101 -18.07 19.39 -8.42
C LEU A 101 -17.78 18.86 -7.01
N ASP A 102 -18.15 17.61 -6.68
CA ASP A 102 -17.80 16.98 -5.39
C ASP A 102 -16.28 16.85 -5.22
N GLN A 103 -15.53 16.53 -6.29
CA GLN A 103 -14.07 16.45 -6.24
C GLN A 103 -13.42 17.82 -6.07
N LEU A 104 -14.02 18.89 -6.63
CA LEU A 104 -13.56 20.26 -6.36
C LEU A 104 -13.79 20.64 -4.89
N GLN A 105 -14.95 20.31 -4.33
CA GLN A 105 -15.24 20.55 -2.92
C GLN A 105 -14.27 19.79 -1.99
N ARG A 106 -13.97 18.52 -2.29
CA ARG A 106 -12.97 17.73 -1.55
C ARG A 106 -11.56 18.34 -1.60
N ARG A 107 -11.24 19.12 -2.63
CA ARG A 107 -9.98 19.88 -2.77
C ARG A 107 -10.02 21.25 -2.09
N GLY A 108 -11.10 21.57 -1.37
CA GLY A 108 -11.23 22.81 -0.58
C GLY A 108 -11.89 23.98 -1.31
N TRP A 109 -12.45 23.76 -2.50
CA TRP A 109 -13.19 24.82 -3.20
C TRP A 109 -14.59 25.02 -2.58
N VAL A 110 -14.96 26.27 -2.31
CA VAL A 110 -16.29 26.62 -1.79
C VAL A 110 -17.21 26.99 -2.94
N LEU A 111 -18.07 26.04 -3.33
CA LEU A 111 -19.09 26.22 -4.36
C LEU A 111 -20.36 25.41 -4.03
N ALA A 112 -21.48 25.80 -4.65
CA ALA A 112 -22.70 25.01 -4.61
C ALA A 112 -22.57 23.81 -5.55
N ASN A 113 -22.70 22.60 -5.01
CA ASN A 113 -22.68 21.38 -5.79
C ASN A 113 -24.10 21.03 -6.26
N ARG A 114 -24.32 21.03 -7.57
CA ARG A 114 -25.58 20.63 -8.20
C ARG A 114 -25.30 20.08 -9.59
N CYS A 115 -25.84 18.91 -9.89
CA CYS A 115 -25.70 18.26 -11.19
C CYS A 115 -26.25 19.15 -12.31
N SER A 116 -25.40 19.41 -13.31
CA SER A 116 -25.74 20.23 -14.49
C SER A 116 -26.75 19.59 -15.44
N LEU A 117 -27.01 18.29 -15.32
CA LEU A 117 -27.95 17.55 -16.16
C LEU A 117 -29.36 17.52 -15.57
N CYS A 118 -29.49 17.06 -14.33
CA CYS A 118 -30.81 16.87 -13.70
C CYS A 118 -31.24 18.07 -12.86
N TYR A 119 -30.31 18.95 -12.45
CA TYR A 119 -30.54 20.05 -11.51
C TYR A 119 -31.26 19.61 -10.22
N ALA A 120 -31.24 18.34 -9.84
CA ALA A 120 -32.01 17.83 -8.70
C ALA A 120 -31.12 17.33 -7.56
N HIS A 121 -29.99 16.71 -7.90
CA HIS A 121 -29.05 16.12 -6.95
C HIS A 121 -27.66 16.78 -7.06
N GLU A 122 -26.80 16.49 -6.09
CA GLU A 122 -25.39 16.86 -6.16
C GLU A 122 -24.70 16.17 -7.35
N GLU A 123 -23.74 16.86 -7.95
CA GLU A 123 -22.88 16.31 -8.96
C GLU A 123 -21.79 15.45 -8.30
N SER A 124 -21.82 14.17 -8.63
CA SER A 124 -20.73 13.22 -8.39
C SER A 124 -20.58 12.33 -9.61
N ILE A 125 -19.44 11.64 -9.73
CA ILE A 125 -19.21 10.72 -10.85
C ILE A 125 -20.23 9.58 -10.85
N ASP A 126 -20.56 9.02 -9.69
CA ASP A 126 -21.56 7.98 -9.53
C ASP A 126 -22.95 8.49 -9.90
N HIS A 127 -23.29 9.72 -9.50
CA HIS A 127 -24.56 10.31 -9.90
C HIS A 127 -24.63 10.47 -11.41
N ILE A 128 -23.64 11.11 -12.04
CA ILE A 128 -23.65 11.34 -13.49
C ILE A 128 -23.73 10.03 -14.28
N LEU A 129 -22.93 9.02 -13.90
CA LEU A 129 -22.81 7.79 -14.68
C LEU A 129 -23.90 6.74 -14.38
N LEU A 130 -24.39 6.66 -13.13
CA LEU A 130 -25.21 5.53 -12.67
C LEU A 130 -26.63 5.94 -12.23
N HIS A 131 -26.81 7.16 -11.72
CA HIS A 131 -28.06 7.54 -11.04
C HIS A 131 -28.80 8.72 -11.67
N CYS A 132 -28.16 9.45 -12.58
CA CYS A 132 -28.75 10.62 -13.23
C CYS A 132 -29.75 10.17 -14.30
N GLU A 133 -31.03 10.37 -14.02
CA GLU A 133 -32.13 10.03 -14.94
C GLU A 133 -32.00 10.70 -16.31
N LYS A 134 -31.40 11.90 -16.35
CA LYS A 134 -31.19 12.66 -17.59
C LYS A 134 -29.98 12.18 -18.40
N ALA A 135 -28.97 11.59 -17.75
CA ALA A 135 -27.78 11.08 -18.44
C ALA A 135 -28.10 9.90 -19.36
N ARG A 136 -29.13 9.09 -19.02
CA ARG A 136 -29.55 7.93 -19.82
C ARG A 136 -30.22 8.30 -21.16
N VAL A 137 -30.63 9.55 -21.33
CA VAL A 137 -31.42 10.03 -22.49
C VAL A 137 -30.56 10.81 -23.50
N LEU A 138 -29.27 11.01 -23.20
CA LEU A 138 -28.28 11.62 -24.10
C LEU A 138 -27.66 10.58 -25.03
#